data_AF-A0A932THI3-F1
#
_entry.id   AF-A0A932THI3-F1
#
_cell.length_a   1.000
_cell.length_b   1.000
_cell.length_c   1.000
_cell.angle_alpha   90.00
_cell.angle_beta   90.00
_cell.angle_gamma   90.00
#
_symmetry.space_group_name_H-M   'P 1'
#
loop_
_entity.id
_entity.type
_entity.pdbx_description
1 polymer ?
#
loop_
_entity_poly.entity_id
_entity_poly.type
_entity_poly.pdbx_seq_one_letter_code
_entity_poly.pdbx_strand_id
1 'polypeptide(L)'
;MAIYTYCLLRLSTEESLPDLKGIDARPVFPLRCDRYTMLVSRLERDFVFSARSIAEHGQVIARIFENKTVLPMRFGTLFRSEKQVIDLVRENRQDLLEAFCRLRGKAEMRVKLLLGFPALASSSKAADIRKPPGRALHSEESLPAADSEPLDPQCRELAAQLSVRLREMFHPLEQQVTCRRLDGSQLLVDCAHLIEANTVEAYQKLFCQASGQVKDCDLRVSGPWPPYHFLPSAVRLPAAVAAPPLRSRLGLRVAAAAR
;
A
#
# COMPACT_ATOMS: atom_id res chain seq x y z
N MET A 1 14.15 18.62 15.75
CA MET A 1 13.99 17.73 14.58
C MET A 1 13.27 16.44 14.99
N ALA A 2 12.63 15.78 14.03
CA ALA A 2 12.02 14.46 14.14
C ALA A 2 12.64 13.52 13.10
N ILE A 3 12.57 12.21 13.35
CA ILE A 3 13.10 11.17 12.48
C ILE A 3 11.92 10.54 11.73
N TYR A 4 11.86 10.73 10.42
CA TYR A 4 10.87 10.11 9.55
C TYR A 4 11.43 8.80 8.99
N THR A 5 10.64 7.72 9.07
CA THR A 5 11.09 6.38 8.67
C THR A 5 10.37 5.89 7.41
N TYR A 6 11.12 5.35 6.44
CA TYR A 6 10.57 4.81 5.19
C TYR A 6 10.38 3.30 5.26
N CYS A 7 11.46 2.55 5.47
CA CYS A 7 11.43 1.09 5.52
C CYS A 7 12.61 0.55 6.31
N LEU A 8 12.41 -0.63 6.87
CA LEU A 8 13.47 -1.43 7.47
C LEU A 8 13.99 -2.44 6.44
N LEU A 9 15.30 -2.59 6.33
CA LEU A 9 15.94 -3.61 5.50
C LEU A 9 17.20 -4.17 6.15
N ARG A 10 17.84 -5.13 5.50
CA ARG A 10 19.16 -5.65 5.87
C ARG A 10 20.18 -5.27 4.80
N LEU A 11 21.11 -4.38 5.16
CA LEU A 11 22.24 -4.00 4.32
C LEU A 11 23.51 -4.66 4.84
N SER A 12 24.35 -5.13 3.92
CA SER A 12 25.72 -5.53 4.27
C SER A 12 26.55 -4.30 4.67
N THR A 13 27.68 -4.50 5.37
CA THR A 13 28.53 -3.41 5.86
C THR A 13 29.16 -2.61 4.73
N GLU A 14 29.49 -3.24 3.61
CA GLU A 14 30.14 -2.62 2.45
C GLU A 14 29.16 -2.11 1.39
N GLU A 15 27.86 -2.26 1.62
CA GLU A 15 26.85 -1.94 0.62
C GLU A 15 26.43 -0.46 0.71
N SER A 16 26.68 0.29 -0.36
CA SER A 16 26.22 1.67 -0.51
C SER A 16 24.76 1.73 -0.91
N LEU A 17 24.00 2.62 -0.29
CA LEU A 17 22.64 2.93 -0.75
C LEU A 17 22.69 3.73 -2.05
N PRO A 18 21.70 3.54 -2.95
CA PRO A 18 21.54 4.44 -4.08
C PRO A 18 21.26 5.86 -3.57
N ASP A 19 21.57 6.88 -4.40
CA ASP A 19 21.20 8.25 -4.10
C ASP A 19 19.66 8.36 -4.10
N LEU A 20 19.10 8.51 -2.90
CA LEU A 20 17.66 8.52 -2.66
C LEU A 20 17.24 9.91 -2.18
N LYS A 21 16.29 10.49 -2.92
CA LYS A 21 15.59 11.69 -2.52
C LYS A 21 14.29 11.30 -1.83
N GLY A 22 14.22 11.63 -0.55
CA GLY A 22 13.04 11.44 0.27
C GLY A 22 11.99 12.51 0.04
N ILE A 23 11.16 12.68 1.07
CA ILE A 23 10.07 13.66 1.05
C ILE A 23 10.65 15.07 0.96
N ASP A 24 10.07 15.87 0.07
CA ASP A 24 10.49 17.26 -0.17
C ASP A 24 11.99 17.36 -0.54
N ALA A 25 12.45 16.41 -1.34
CA ALA A 25 13.84 16.26 -1.77
C ALA A 25 14.88 16.14 -0.64
N ARG A 26 14.45 15.81 0.59
CA ARG A 26 15.37 15.61 1.71
C ARG A 26 16.21 14.35 1.52
N PRO A 27 17.49 14.37 1.90
CA PRO A 27 18.36 13.20 1.79
C PRO A 27 17.88 12.07 2.72
N VAL A 28 17.92 10.84 2.20
CA VAL A 28 17.62 9.63 2.96
C VAL A 28 18.93 9.03 3.48
N PHE A 29 18.98 8.75 4.78
CA PHE A 29 20.15 8.20 5.45
C PHE A 29 19.87 6.79 5.99
N PRO A 30 20.89 5.90 5.99
CA PRO A 30 20.84 4.64 6.71
C PRO A 30 21.06 4.87 8.21
N LEU A 31 20.06 4.58 9.03
CA LEU A 31 20.23 4.42 10.48
C LEU A 31 20.45 2.95 10.81
N ARG A 32 21.66 2.58 11.21
CA ARG A 32 22.03 1.20 11.57
C ARG A 32 21.46 0.85 12.94
N CYS A 33 20.68 -0.23 13.01
CA CYS A 33 20.06 -0.75 14.21
C CYS A 33 20.43 -2.23 14.34
N ASP A 34 21.57 -2.52 14.98
CA ASP A 34 22.12 -3.87 15.06
C ASP A 34 22.31 -4.49 13.66
N ARG A 35 21.68 -5.64 13.36
CA ARG A 35 21.75 -6.30 12.05
C ARG A 35 20.81 -5.72 10.98
N TYR A 36 19.99 -4.73 11.34
CA TYR A 36 19.02 -4.10 10.46
C TYR A 36 19.41 -2.64 10.16
N THR A 37 18.81 -2.06 9.13
CA THR A 37 19.00 -0.67 8.76
C THR A 37 17.67 -0.04 8.46
N MET A 38 17.34 1.02 9.20
CA MET A 38 16.17 1.85 8.94
C MET A 38 16.56 2.97 7.99
N LEU A 39 15.81 3.16 6.91
CA LEU A 39 15.96 4.34 6.06
C LEU A 39 15.20 5.50 6.65
N VAL A 40 15.88 6.61 6.87
CA VAL A 40 15.32 7.76 7.57
C VAL A 40 15.64 9.09 6.89
N SER A 41 14.74 10.06 7.05
CA SER A 41 14.99 11.47 6.77
C SER A 41 14.83 12.27 8.06
N ARG A 42 15.59 13.35 8.22
CA ARG A 42 15.42 14.30 9.33
C ARG A 42 14.44 15.38 8.88
N LEU A 43 13.30 15.47 9.56
CA LEU A 43 12.28 16.48 9.28
C LEU A 43 12.16 17.44 10.47
N GLU A 44 11.61 18.62 10.20
CA GLU A 44 11.12 19.51 11.26
C GLU A 44 9.88 18.90 11.94
N ARG A 45 9.60 19.31 13.18
CA ARG A 45 8.52 18.66 13.98
C ARG A 45 7.12 19.07 13.52
N ASP A 46 7.03 20.27 12.97
CA ASP A 46 5.87 20.94 12.39
C ASP A 46 5.80 20.79 10.87
N PHE A 47 6.58 19.86 10.29
CA PHE A 47 6.58 19.61 8.87
C PHE A 47 5.18 19.21 8.36
N VAL A 48 4.68 19.98 7.40
CA VAL A 48 3.36 19.75 6.80
C VAL A 48 3.47 18.77 5.65
N PHE A 49 2.81 17.63 5.78
CA PHE A 49 2.72 16.64 4.71
C PHE A 49 1.76 17.09 3.61
N SER A 50 2.12 16.79 2.37
CA SER A 50 1.27 17.01 1.20
C SER A 50 0.92 15.69 0.52
N ALA A 51 -0.05 15.72 -0.40
CA ALA A 51 -0.33 14.58 -1.28
C ALA A 51 0.93 14.08 -2.00
N ARG A 52 1.85 14.99 -2.37
CA ARG A 52 3.12 14.64 -3.01
C ARG A 52 4.03 13.84 -2.07
N SER A 53 4.01 14.14 -0.77
CA SER A 53 4.83 13.44 0.23
C SER A 53 4.51 11.95 0.29
N ILE A 54 3.25 11.55 0.07
CA ILE A 54 2.83 10.15 0.03
C ILE A 54 3.48 9.43 -1.17
N ALA A 55 3.56 10.08 -2.34
CA ALA A 55 4.21 9.52 -3.51
C ALA A 55 5.71 9.37 -3.28
N GLU A 56 6.34 10.39 -2.72
CA GLU A 56 7.78 10.41 -2.46
C GLU A 56 8.17 9.32 -1.45
N HIS A 57 7.37 9.12 -0.41
CA HIS A 57 7.52 7.98 0.51
C HIS A 57 7.47 6.63 -0.21
N GLY A 58 6.44 6.44 -1.04
CA GLY A 58 6.26 5.23 -1.82
C GLY A 58 7.42 4.96 -2.79
N GLN A 59 7.92 6.01 -3.45
CA GLN A 59 9.02 5.92 -4.41
C GLN A 59 10.32 5.45 -3.76
N VAL A 60 10.67 5.99 -2.58
CA VAL A 60 11.86 5.55 -1.82
C VAL A 60 11.79 4.05 -1.54
N ILE A 61 10.63 3.58 -1.05
CA ILE A 61 10.44 2.18 -0.66
C ILE A 61 10.46 1.28 -1.89
N ALA A 62 9.73 1.65 -2.95
CA ALA A 62 9.67 0.90 -4.20
C ALA A 62 11.06 0.71 -4.82
N ARG A 63 11.88 1.78 -4.83
CA ARG A 63 13.23 1.75 -5.39
C ARG A 63 14.15 0.77 -4.67
N ILE A 64 14.03 0.63 -3.36
CA ILE A 64 14.80 -0.33 -2.57
C ILE A 64 14.23 -1.74 -2.73
N PHE A 65 12.91 -1.86 -2.78
CA PHE A 65 12.21 -3.14 -2.91
C PHE A 65 12.56 -3.89 -4.21
N GLU A 66 12.90 -3.18 -5.28
CA GLU A 66 13.36 -3.78 -6.55
C GLU A 66 14.48 -4.81 -6.37
N ASN A 67 15.39 -4.60 -5.40
CA ASN A 67 16.58 -5.44 -5.22
C ASN A 67 16.70 -6.06 -3.82
N LYS A 68 15.82 -5.69 -2.89
CA LYS A 68 15.94 -6.04 -1.47
C LYS A 68 14.61 -6.39 -0.86
N THR A 69 14.64 -7.26 0.14
CA THR A 69 13.50 -7.46 1.03
C THR A 69 13.39 -6.26 1.96
N VAL A 70 12.23 -5.60 1.94
CA VAL A 70 11.93 -4.45 2.79
C VAL A 70 10.73 -4.74 3.65
N LEU A 71 10.74 -4.22 4.88
CA LEU A 71 9.55 -4.09 5.70
C LEU A 71 9.13 -2.62 5.63
N PRO A 72 8.10 -2.28 4.83
CA PRO A 72 7.77 -0.89 4.57
C PRO A 72 7.05 -0.25 5.76
N MET A 73 7.47 0.95 6.16
CA MET A 73 6.77 1.69 7.22
C MET A 73 5.53 2.38 6.63
N ARG A 74 4.49 2.52 7.46
CA ARG A 74 3.33 3.34 7.09
C ARG A 74 3.77 4.78 6.85
N PHE A 75 3.15 5.44 5.88
CA PHE A 75 3.34 6.86 5.66
C PHE A 75 3.06 7.63 6.97
N GLY A 76 3.85 8.67 7.25
CA GLY A 76 3.64 9.51 8.43
C GLY A 76 4.22 8.94 9.73
N THR A 77 4.97 7.83 9.67
CA THR A 77 5.63 7.27 10.85
C THR A 77 6.82 8.15 11.27
N LEU A 78 6.70 8.83 12.41
CA LEU A 78 7.68 9.77 12.95
C LEU A 78 8.14 9.35 14.35
N PHE A 79 9.44 9.52 14.61
CA PHE A 79 10.05 9.29 15.92
C PHE A 79 10.67 10.59 16.46
N ARG A 80 10.71 10.71 17.79
CA ARG A 80 11.28 11.90 18.44
C ARG A 80 12.80 11.93 18.40
N SER A 81 13.44 10.76 18.27
CA SER A 81 14.89 10.60 18.20
C SER A 81 15.27 9.28 17.53
N GLU A 82 16.52 9.20 17.05
CA GLU A 82 17.10 7.96 16.48
C GLU A 82 17.14 6.84 17.51
N LYS A 83 17.33 7.16 18.80
CA LYS A 83 17.29 6.20 19.90
C LYS A 83 15.97 5.44 19.94
N GLN A 84 14.83 6.11 19.77
CA GLN A 84 13.52 5.44 19.76
C GLN A 84 13.37 4.44 18.59
N VAL A 85 13.97 4.75 17.44
CA VAL A 85 13.98 3.83 16.29
C VAL A 85 14.81 2.59 16.63
N ILE A 86 15.99 2.78 17.23
CA ILE A 86 16.86 1.68 17.64
C ILE A 86 16.19 0.80 18.70
N ASP A 87 15.56 1.41 19.71
CA ASP A 87 14.88 0.71 20.79
C ASP A 87 13.69 -0.11 20.24
N LEU A 88 12.88 0.46 19.34
CA LEU A 88 11.81 -0.26 18.64
C LEU A 88 12.34 -1.51 17.93
N VAL A 89 13.42 -1.39 17.16
CA VAL A 89 14.00 -2.53 16.43
C VAL A 89 14.51 -3.61 17.40
N ARG A 90 15.10 -3.21 18.53
CA ARG A 90 15.62 -4.14 19.54
C ARG A 90 14.51 -4.88 20.28
N GLU A 91 13.45 -4.18 20.65
CA GLU A 91 12.30 -4.74 21.36
C GLU A 91 11.55 -5.75 20.49
N ASN A 92 11.42 -5.48 19.18
CA ASN A 92 10.67 -6.32 18.24
C ASN A 92 11.57 -7.27 17.42
N ARG A 93 12.79 -7.56 17.88
CA ARG A 93 13.82 -8.26 17.07
C ARG A 93 13.38 -9.61 16.52
N GLN A 94 12.57 -10.36 17.29
CA GLN A 94 12.11 -11.71 16.94
C GLN A 94 11.04 -11.62 15.85
N ASP A 95 10.00 -10.82 16.06
CA ASP A 95 8.95 -10.57 15.08
C ASP A 95 9.50 -10.02 13.76
N LEU A 96 10.48 -9.12 13.83
CA LEU A 96 11.14 -8.57 12.65
C LEU A 96 11.94 -9.65 11.90
N LEU A 97 12.65 -10.53 12.62
CA LEU A 97 13.38 -11.64 12.01
C LEU A 97 12.43 -12.59 11.28
N GLU A 98 11.34 -12.97 11.94
CA GLU A 98 10.31 -13.82 11.35
C GLU A 98 9.67 -13.17 10.13
N ALA A 99 9.34 -11.88 10.20
CA ALA A 99 8.82 -11.12 9.08
C ALA A 99 9.79 -11.09 7.89
N PHE A 100 11.08 -10.84 8.12
CA PHE A 100 12.08 -10.87 7.05
C PHE A 100 12.23 -12.26 6.44
N CYS A 101 12.29 -13.32 7.26
CA CYS A 101 12.35 -14.70 6.76
C CYS A 101 11.11 -15.05 5.94
N ARG A 102 9.94 -14.64 6.41
CA ARG A 102 8.66 -14.92 5.76
C ARG A 102 8.49 -14.13 4.47
N LEU A 103 8.92 -12.87 4.40
CA LEU A 103 8.70 -11.97 3.26
C LEU A 103 9.86 -11.95 2.24
N ARG A 104 10.97 -12.62 2.55
CA ARG A 104 12.11 -12.70 1.64
C ARG A 104 11.70 -13.36 0.32
N GLY A 105 12.05 -12.71 -0.78
CA GLY A 105 11.76 -13.22 -2.13
C GLY A 105 10.29 -13.11 -2.54
N LYS A 106 9.45 -12.44 -1.74
CA LYS A 106 8.00 -12.33 -1.99
C LYS A 106 7.60 -10.91 -2.33
N ALA A 107 6.48 -10.80 -3.03
CA ALA A 107 5.87 -9.54 -3.42
C ALA A 107 4.37 -9.57 -3.13
N GLU A 108 3.81 -8.39 -2.89
CA GLU A 108 2.38 -8.20 -2.76
C GLU A 108 1.76 -7.84 -4.12
N MET A 109 0.73 -8.57 -4.51
CA MET A 109 -0.16 -8.23 -5.61
C MET A 109 -1.51 -7.83 -5.03
N ARG A 110 -2.09 -6.75 -5.54
CA ARG A 110 -3.43 -6.30 -5.12
C ARG A 110 -4.44 -6.52 -6.22
N VAL A 111 -5.56 -7.12 -5.85
CA VAL A 111 -6.71 -7.35 -6.72
C VAL A 111 -7.89 -6.61 -6.13
N LYS A 112 -8.39 -5.60 -6.85
CA LYS A 112 -9.59 -4.85 -6.50
C LYS A 112 -10.74 -5.28 -7.39
N LEU A 113 -11.88 -5.56 -6.79
CA LEU A 113 -13.12 -5.90 -7.45
C LEU A 113 -14.16 -4.87 -7.04
N LEU A 114 -14.68 -4.14 -8.02
CA LEU A 114 -15.84 -3.28 -7.82
C LEU A 114 -17.07 -3.94 -8.44
N LEU A 115 -18.05 -4.20 -7.58
CA LEU A 115 -19.30 -4.85 -7.92
C LEU A 115 -20.43 -3.82 -7.80
N GLY A 116 -21.13 -3.57 -8.89
CA GLY A 116 -22.38 -2.82 -8.88
C GLY A 116 -23.54 -3.77 -8.63
N PHE A 117 -24.38 -3.52 -7.63
CA PHE A 117 -25.64 -4.23 -7.50
C PHE A 117 -26.61 -3.68 -8.56
N PRO A 118 -27.17 -4.50 -9.48
CA PRO A 118 -28.03 -4.02 -10.57
C PRO A 118 -29.46 -3.70 -10.09
N ALA A 119 -29.60 -2.92 -9.01
CA ALA A 119 -30.89 -2.40 -8.54
C ALA A 119 -31.00 -0.86 -8.55
N LEU A 120 -29.90 -0.11 -8.74
CA LEU A 120 -29.91 1.37 -8.75
C LEU A 120 -28.91 1.92 -9.78
N ALA A 121 -29.03 1.46 -11.03
CA ALA A 121 -28.18 1.90 -12.12
C ALA A 121 -28.44 3.37 -12.49
N SER A 122 -27.43 4.22 -12.33
CA SER A 122 -27.11 5.20 -13.37
C SER A 122 -25.58 5.25 -13.56
N SER A 123 -25.16 4.43 -14.52
CA SER A 123 -24.13 4.69 -15.52
C SER A 123 -22.91 5.54 -15.13
N SER A 124 -21.76 4.89 -14.99
CA SER A 124 -20.50 5.47 -15.47
C SER A 124 -19.57 4.39 -16.00
N LYS A 125 -19.61 4.22 -17.33
CA LYS A 125 -18.57 3.53 -18.10
C LYS A 125 -17.39 4.49 -18.25
N ALA A 126 -16.20 4.05 -17.85
CA ALA A 126 -14.95 4.55 -18.44
C ALA A 126 -13.92 3.44 -18.44
N ALA A 127 -13.76 2.81 -19.61
CA ALA A 127 -12.57 2.04 -19.94
C ALA A 127 -11.38 3.01 -19.99
N ASP A 128 -10.34 2.73 -19.21
CA ASP A 128 -9.06 3.44 -19.35
C ASP A 128 -7.92 2.42 -19.23
N ILE A 129 -7.51 1.89 -20.39
CA ILE A 129 -6.21 1.22 -20.52
C ILE A 129 -5.16 2.33 -20.46
N ARG A 130 -4.61 2.59 -19.27
CA ARG A 130 -3.43 3.47 -19.12
C ARG A 130 -2.21 2.67 -18.69
N LYS A 131 -1.20 2.68 -19.56
CA LYS A 131 0.21 2.60 -19.14
C LYS A 131 0.43 3.67 -18.06
N PRO A 132 1.07 3.40 -16.92
CA PRO A 132 1.14 4.37 -15.85
C PRO A 132 2.07 5.53 -16.27
N PRO A 133 1.62 6.79 -16.25
CA PRO A 133 2.54 7.87 -15.97
C PRO A 133 2.96 7.72 -14.50
N GLY A 134 4.23 7.96 -14.17
CA GLY A 134 4.76 7.85 -12.81
C GLY A 134 3.96 8.71 -11.83
N ARG A 135 2.92 8.14 -11.21
CA ARG A 135 2.10 8.73 -10.15
C ARG A 135 1.00 7.76 -9.67
N ALA A 136 1.32 6.52 -9.38
CA ALA A 136 0.45 5.69 -8.53
C ALA A 136 0.76 6.02 -7.07
N LEU A 137 0.25 7.17 -6.64
CA LEU A 137 0.11 7.49 -5.22
C LEU A 137 -0.62 6.34 -4.56
N HIS A 138 0.01 5.76 -3.55
CA HIS A 138 -0.62 4.86 -2.59
C HIS A 138 -1.95 5.49 -2.16
N SER A 139 -3.05 5.00 -2.70
CA SER A 139 -4.37 5.27 -2.12
C SER A 139 -4.36 4.60 -0.76
N GLU A 140 -4.08 5.41 0.25
CA GLU A 140 -4.36 5.14 1.65
C GLU A 140 -5.86 4.90 1.80
N GLU A 141 -6.23 3.64 1.62
CA GLU A 141 -7.47 3.12 2.16
C GLU A 141 -7.21 1.88 3.03
N SER A 142 -5.97 1.64 3.47
CA SER A 142 -5.67 0.60 4.46
C SER A 142 -5.65 1.18 5.89
N LEU A 143 -6.87 1.41 6.41
CA LEU A 143 -7.34 1.53 7.81
C LEU A 143 -6.93 2.78 8.62
N PRO A 144 -7.91 3.47 9.25
CA PRO A 144 -8.73 2.91 10.33
C PRO A 144 -10.20 2.71 9.98
N ALA A 145 -10.76 1.61 10.51
CA ALA A 145 -12.18 1.29 10.54
C ALA A 145 -12.94 2.24 11.48
N ALA A 146 -13.16 3.49 11.07
CA ALA A 146 -13.88 4.48 11.89
C ALA A 146 -15.24 4.88 11.30
N ASP A 147 -15.48 4.78 9.99
CA ASP A 147 -16.77 5.10 9.36
C ASP A 147 -17.13 4.10 8.25
N SER A 148 -16.94 2.80 8.51
CA SER A 148 -17.53 1.77 7.65
C SER A 148 -18.92 1.49 8.18
N GLU A 149 -19.97 1.82 7.43
CA GLU A 149 -21.30 1.28 7.72
C GLU A 149 -21.18 -0.24 7.94
N PRO A 150 -21.87 -0.80 8.94
CA PRO A 150 -21.82 -2.24 9.17
C PRO A 150 -22.23 -2.94 7.88
N LEU A 151 -21.28 -3.69 7.30
CA LEU A 151 -21.53 -4.43 6.07
C LEU A 151 -22.70 -5.39 6.27
N ASP A 152 -23.69 -5.31 5.38
CA ASP A 152 -24.81 -6.23 5.33
C ASP A 152 -24.29 -7.69 5.25
N PRO A 153 -24.98 -8.65 5.89
CA PRO A 153 -24.57 -10.05 5.90
C PRO A 153 -24.42 -10.62 4.47
N GLN A 154 -25.26 -10.17 3.53
CA GLN A 154 -25.17 -10.56 2.12
C GLN A 154 -23.87 -10.08 1.44
N CYS A 155 -23.42 -8.85 1.73
CA CYS A 155 -22.17 -8.32 1.20
C CYS A 155 -20.96 -9.09 1.76
N ARG A 156 -21.00 -9.48 3.04
CA ARG A 156 -19.94 -10.28 3.67
C ARG A 156 -19.86 -11.67 3.07
N GLU A 157 -21.00 -12.32 2.87
CA GLU A 157 -21.08 -13.64 2.24
C GLU A 157 -20.52 -13.60 0.81
N LEU A 158 -20.92 -12.61 0.02
CA LEU A 158 -20.39 -12.43 -1.33
C LEU A 158 -18.87 -12.20 -1.33
N ALA A 159 -18.36 -11.34 -0.44
CA ALA A 159 -16.93 -11.10 -0.29
C ALA A 159 -16.19 -12.39 0.11
N ALA A 160 -16.76 -13.21 1.00
CA ALA A 160 -16.19 -14.49 1.40
C ALA A 160 -16.12 -15.48 0.22
N GLN A 161 -17.20 -15.62 -0.55
CA GLN A 161 -17.23 -16.49 -1.74
C GLN A 161 -16.20 -16.06 -2.79
N LEU A 162 -16.08 -14.74 -3.04
CA LEU A 162 -15.08 -14.20 -3.95
C LEU A 162 -13.66 -14.42 -3.43
N SER A 163 -13.45 -14.29 -2.12
CA SER A 163 -12.14 -14.56 -1.51
C SER A 163 -11.69 -16.01 -1.74
N VAL A 164 -12.61 -16.98 -1.65
CA VAL A 164 -12.30 -18.40 -1.90
C VAL A 164 -11.97 -18.62 -3.38
N ARG A 165 -12.81 -18.11 -4.29
CA ARG A 165 -12.56 -18.23 -5.74
C ARG A 165 -11.24 -17.59 -6.17
N LEU A 166 -10.91 -16.41 -5.64
CA LEU A 166 -9.64 -15.74 -5.94
C LEU A 166 -8.45 -16.56 -5.42
N ARG A 167 -8.58 -17.16 -4.24
CA ARG A 167 -7.55 -18.05 -3.70
C ARG A 167 -7.34 -19.28 -4.58
N GLU A 168 -8.41 -19.92 -5.01
CA GLU A 168 -8.37 -21.09 -5.91
C GLU A 168 -7.85 -20.74 -7.31
N MET A 169 -8.08 -19.52 -7.79
CA MET A 169 -7.63 -19.10 -9.11
C MET A 169 -6.15 -18.70 -9.10
N PHE A 170 -5.74 -17.89 -8.13
CA PHE A 170 -4.42 -17.27 -8.10
C PHE A 170 -3.40 -18.00 -7.23
N HIS A 171 -3.84 -18.94 -6.39
CA HIS A 171 -3.00 -19.75 -5.50
C HIS A 171 -1.95 -18.92 -4.72
N PRO A 172 -2.34 -17.83 -4.04
CA PRO A 172 -1.40 -17.03 -3.29
C PRO A 172 -0.86 -17.81 -2.08
N LEU A 173 0.34 -17.47 -1.62
CA LEU A 173 0.92 -18.03 -0.40
C LEU A 173 0.10 -17.61 0.83
N GLU A 174 -0.27 -16.33 0.86
CA GLU A 174 -1.13 -15.74 1.87
C GLU A 174 -2.10 -14.75 1.20
N GLN A 175 -3.29 -14.62 1.76
CA GLN A 175 -4.33 -13.73 1.26
C GLN A 175 -4.93 -12.95 2.41
N GLN A 176 -5.01 -11.63 2.25
CA GLN A 176 -5.79 -10.75 3.12
C GLN A 176 -6.88 -10.08 2.29
N VAL A 177 -8.10 -10.06 2.82
CA VAL A 177 -9.25 -9.48 2.13
C VAL A 177 -9.85 -8.40 3.00
N THR A 178 -10.10 -7.26 2.39
CA THR A 178 -10.88 -6.19 2.98
C THR A 178 -12.06 -5.90 2.07
N CYS A 179 -13.22 -5.60 2.66
CA CYS A 179 -14.43 -5.29 1.92
C CYS A 179 -15.05 -4.02 2.49
N ARG A 180 -15.55 -3.17 1.60
CA ARG A 180 -16.22 -1.91 1.95
C ARG A 180 -17.35 -1.61 0.99
N ARG A 181 -18.42 -1.01 1.51
CA ARG A 181 -19.53 -0.50 0.69
C ARG A 181 -19.18 0.92 0.21
N LEU A 182 -19.42 1.18 -1.06
CA LEU A 182 -19.29 2.50 -1.68
C LEU A 182 -20.69 2.97 -2.09
N ASP A 183 -21.04 4.21 -1.72
CA ASP A 183 -22.24 4.95 -2.14
C ASP A 183 -23.55 4.13 -2.17
N GLY A 184 -23.76 3.26 -1.17
CA GLY A 184 -24.98 2.46 -0.97
C GLY A 184 -25.25 1.35 -2.01
N SER A 185 -24.65 1.40 -3.21
CA SER A 185 -24.98 0.53 -4.35
C SER A 185 -23.79 -0.26 -4.91
N GLN A 186 -22.60 -0.05 -4.36
CA GLN A 186 -21.39 -0.71 -4.81
C GLN A 186 -20.67 -1.41 -3.66
N LEU A 187 -20.09 -2.57 -3.94
CA LEU A 187 -19.21 -3.30 -3.03
C LEU A 187 -17.80 -3.30 -3.61
N LEU A 188 -16.85 -2.76 -2.86
CA LEU A 188 -15.42 -2.87 -3.13
C LEU A 188 -14.86 -4.04 -2.31
N VAL A 189 -14.32 -5.04 -3.00
CA VAL A 189 -13.53 -6.12 -2.40
C VAL A 189 -12.09 -5.91 -2.82
N ASP A 190 -11.19 -5.81 -1.85
CA ASP A 190 -9.78 -5.52 -2.04
C ASP A 190 -8.96 -6.63 -1.38
N CYS A 191 -8.32 -7.43 -2.23
CA CYS A 191 -7.53 -8.57 -1.87
C CYS A 191 -6.05 -8.25 -2.05
N ALA A 192 -5.28 -8.38 -0.97
CA ALA A 192 -3.83 -8.44 -1.02
C ALA A 192 -3.39 -9.90 -1.07
N HIS A 193 -2.58 -10.26 -2.06
CA HIS A 193 -2.03 -11.60 -2.27
C HIS A 193 -0.52 -11.54 -2.11
N LEU A 194 0.02 -12.38 -1.23
CA LEU A 194 1.47 -12.58 -1.11
C LEU A 194 1.88 -13.70 -2.07
N ILE A 195 2.79 -13.40 -2.99
CA ILE A 195 3.29 -14.36 -3.97
C ILE A 195 4.82 -14.37 -3.99
N GLU A 196 5.43 -15.42 -4.55
CA GLU A 196 6.86 -15.40 -4.83
C GLU A 196 7.16 -14.38 -5.94
N ALA A 197 8.20 -13.57 -5.78
CA ALA A 197 8.53 -12.48 -6.70
C ALA A 197 8.84 -12.96 -8.12
N ASN A 198 9.34 -14.19 -8.27
CA ASN A 198 9.58 -14.82 -9.57
C ASN A 198 8.29 -15.27 -10.29
N THR A 199 7.14 -15.29 -9.61
CA THR A 199 5.84 -15.66 -10.20
C THR A 199 4.99 -14.47 -10.64
N VAL A 200 5.47 -13.24 -10.45
CA VAL A 200 4.72 -11.99 -10.75
C VAL A 200 4.21 -11.97 -12.20
N GLU A 201 5.05 -12.33 -13.18
CA GLU A 201 4.64 -12.35 -14.58
C GLU A 201 3.56 -13.40 -14.87
N ALA A 202 3.69 -14.60 -14.28
CA ALA A 202 2.70 -15.66 -14.42
C ALA A 202 1.36 -15.23 -13.80
N TYR A 203 1.41 -14.59 -12.64
CA TYR A 203 0.25 -14.03 -11.95
C TYR A 203 -0.47 -12.99 -12.83
N GLN A 204 0.26 -12.05 -13.43
CA GLN A 204 -0.31 -11.03 -14.31
C GLN A 204 -0.94 -11.63 -15.57
N LYS A 205 -0.35 -12.70 -16.14
CA LYS A 205 -0.93 -13.43 -17.28
C LYS A 205 -2.25 -14.13 -16.90
N LEU A 206 -2.28 -14.82 -15.75
CA LEU A 206 -3.49 -15.44 -15.22
C LEU A 206 -4.61 -14.41 -15.01
N PHE A 207 -4.25 -13.24 -14.47
CA PHE A 207 -5.21 -12.15 -14.31
C PHE A 207 -5.79 -11.67 -15.66
N CYS A 208 -4.94 -11.46 -16.67
CA CYS A 208 -5.41 -11.03 -17.99
C CYS A 208 -6.43 -12.03 -18.58
N GLN A 209 -6.18 -13.33 -18.42
CA GLN A 209 -7.10 -14.38 -18.84
C GLN A 209 -8.42 -14.34 -18.07
N ALA A 210 -8.37 -14.18 -16.74
CA ALA A 210 -9.56 -14.10 -15.89
C ALA A 210 -10.40 -12.86 -16.20
N SER A 211 -9.77 -11.69 -16.35
CA SER A 211 -10.45 -10.43 -16.66
C SER A 211 -11.19 -10.47 -18.01
N GLY A 212 -10.71 -11.24 -18.99
CA GLY A 212 -11.38 -11.43 -20.28
C GLY A 212 -12.69 -12.23 -20.20
N GLN A 213 -12.92 -12.97 -19.11
CA GLN A 213 -14.09 -13.83 -18.93
C GLN A 213 -15.20 -13.17 -18.09
N VAL A 214 -14.89 -12.11 -17.35
CA VAL A 214 -15.82 -11.46 -16.41
C VAL A 214 -16.33 -10.15 -17.02
N LYS A 215 -17.59 -10.14 -17.48
CA LYS A 215 -18.22 -8.97 -18.11
C LYS A 215 -18.87 -7.99 -17.13
N ASP A 216 -19.18 -8.43 -15.91
CA ASP A 216 -20.02 -7.68 -14.95
C ASP A 216 -19.27 -7.16 -13.71
N CYS A 217 -17.93 -7.24 -13.69
CA CYS A 217 -17.12 -6.78 -12.58
C CYS A 217 -15.95 -5.91 -13.08
N ASP A 218 -15.76 -4.73 -12.49
CA ASP A 218 -14.53 -3.96 -12.72
C ASP A 218 -13.43 -4.55 -11.84
N LEU A 219 -12.64 -5.41 -12.47
CA LEU A 219 -11.53 -6.13 -11.86
C LEU A 219 -10.22 -5.41 -12.20
N ARG A 220 -9.46 -5.02 -11.18
CA ARG A 220 -8.17 -4.32 -11.34
C ARG A 220 -7.08 -5.03 -10.56
N VAL A 221 -5.94 -5.27 -11.21
CA VAL A 221 -4.72 -5.75 -10.56
C VAL A 221 -3.68 -4.64 -10.50
N SER A 222 -2.92 -4.59 -9.40
CA SER A 222 -1.74 -3.75 -9.29
C SER A 222 -0.64 -4.45 -8.51
N GLY A 223 0.61 -4.12 -8.83
CA GLY A 223 1.81 -4.70 -8.22
C GLY A 223 2.89 -4.98 -9.27
N PRO A 224 4.06 -5.47 -8.87
CA PRO A 224 4.40 -5.92 -7.51
C PRO A 224 4.63 -4.75 -6.54
N TRP A 225 4.09 -4.86 -5.33
CA TRP A 225 4.23 -3.89 -4.26
C TRP A 225 5.09 -4.44 -3.12
N PRO A 226 5.77 -3.56 -2.36
CA PRO A 226 6.26 -3.91 -1.04
C PRO A 226 5.13 -4.49 -0.17
N PRO A 227 5.40 -5.50 0.67
CA PRO A 227 4.36 -6.25 1.37
C PRO A 227 3.80 -5.51 2.60
N TYR A 228 3.04 -4.44 2.38
CA TYR A 228 2.42 -3.63 3.44
C TYR A 228 1.39 -4.40 4.27
N HIS A 229 0.53 -5.20 3.61
CA HIS A 229 -0.56 -5.90 4.30
C HIS A 229 -0.05 -7.07 5.13
N PHE A 230 1.09 -7.63 4.75
CA PHE A 230 1.67 -8.81 5.38
C PHE A 230 2.72 -8.45 6.43
N LEU A 231 2.75 -7.22 6.94
CA LEU A 231 3.62 -6.87 8.06
C LEU A 231 3.09 -7.45 9.38
N PRO A 232 3.98 -7.77 10.34
CA PRO A 232 3.56 -8.20 11.67
C PRO A 232 2.75 -7.11 12.36
N SER A 233 1.51 -7.43 12.73
CA SER A 233 0.63 -6.54 13.49
C SER A 233 1.10 -6.31 14.94
N ALA A 234 2.00 -7.16 15.44
CA ALA A 234 2.58 -7.07 16.78
C ALA A 234 3.56 -5.90 16.95
N VAL A 235 4.18 -5.42 15.85
CA VAL A 235 5.15 -4.33 15.93
C VAL A 235 4.43 -3.03 16.29
N ARG A 236 4.64 -2.57 17.53
CA ARG A 236 4.05 -1.35 18.06
C ARG A 236 4.71 -0.12 17.46
N LEU A 237 4.29 0.24 16.26
CA LEU A 237 4.72 1.48 15.62
C LEU A 237 4.08 2.68 16.33
N PRO A 238 4.79 3.82 16.43
CA PRO A 238 4.15 5.07 16.85
C PRO A 238 3.00 5.40 15.91
N ALA A 239 1.97 6.07 16.43
CA ALA A 239 0.86 6.51 15.62
C ALA A 239 1.37 7.35 14.43
N ALA A 240 1.02 6.92 13.22
CA ALA A 240 1.30 7.69 12.02
C ALA A 240 0.53 9.02 12.08
N VAL A 241 1.18 10.11 11.67
CA VAL A 241 0.48 11.37 11.47
C VAL A 241 -0.57 11.18 10.37
N ALA A 242 -1.78 11.71 10.60
CA ALA A 242 -2.85 11.62 9.63
C ALA A 242 -2.40 12.16 8.27
N ALA A 243 -2.70 11.38 7.22
CA ALA A 243 -2.44 11.79 5.86
C ALA A 243 -3.20 13.09 5.54
N PRO A 244 -2.58 14.03 4.81
CA PRO A 244 -3.29 15.22 4.35
C PRO A 244 -4.48 14.80 3.46
N PRO A 245 -5.64 15.45 3.58
CA PRO A 245 -6.79 15.13 2.73
C PRO A 245 -6.39 15.32 1.26
N LEU A 246 -6.49 14.25 0.47
CA LEU A 246 -6.37 14.32 -0.98
C LEU A 246 -7.55 15.12 -1.50
N ARG A 247 -7.37 16.42 -1.76
CA ARG A 247 -8.38 17.22 -2.48
C ARG A 247 -8.55 16.63 -3.88
N SER A 248 -9.61 15.85 -4.08
CA SER A 248 -10.12 15.54 -5.40
C SER A 248 -10.44 16.87 -6.10
N ARG A 249 -9.64 17.26 -7.09
CA ARG A 249 -10.02 18.37 -7.98
C ARG A 249 -11.10 17.86 -8.94
N LEU A 250 -12.32 17.70 -8.43
CA LEU A 250 -13.55 17.75 -9.22
C LEU A 250 -14.28 19.02 -8.78
N GLY A 251 -13.89 20.12 -9.41
CA GLY A 251 -14.39 21.46 -9.13
C GLY A 251 -13.86 22.40 -10.20
N LEU A 252 -14.15 22.08 -11.46
CA LEU A 252 -13.98 23.02 -12.56
C LEU A 252 -14.98 24.15 -12.35
N ARG A 253 -14.46 25.26 -11.83
CA ARG A 253 -15.08 26.58 -11.92
C ARG A 253 -15.41 26.87 -13.39
N VAL A 254 -16.67 27.09 -13.70
CA VAL A 254 -17.05 27.96 -14.82
C VAL A 254 -17.90 29.08 -14.22
N ALA A 255 -17.25 30.19 -13.94
CA ALA A 255 -17.91 31.46 -13.65
C ALA A 255 -18.03 32.25 -14.96
N ALA A 256 -19.27 32.62 -15.26
CA ALA A 256 -19.73 33.85 -15.92
C ALA A 256 -19.09 34.32 -17.24
N ALA A 257 -19.93 34.40 -18.27
CA ALA A 257 -19.99 35.58 -19.14
C ALA A 257 -21.48 35.91 -19.38
N ALA A 258 -21.98 36.89 -18.62
CA ALA A 258 -23.20 37.60 -18.96
C ALA A 258 -22.89 38.61 -20.08
N ARG A 259 -23.78 38.70 -21.06
CA ARG A 259 -23.93 39.84 -21.96
C ARG A 259 -25.36 40.34 -21.83
#